data_AF-A0A925LJ49-F1
#
_entry.id   AF-A0A925LJ49-F1
#
_cell.length_a   1.000
_cell.length_b   1.000
_cell.length_c   1.000
_cell.angle_alpha   90.00
_cell.angle_beta   90.00
_cell.angle_gamma   90.00
#
_symmetry.space_group_name_H-M   'P 1'
#
loop_
_entity.id
_entity.type
_entity.pdbx_description
1 polymer ?
#
loop_
_entity_poly.entity_id
_entity_poly.type
_entity_poly.pdbx_seq_one_letter_code
_entity_poly.pdbx_strand_id
1 'polypeptide(L)'
;MKNDIIILKIIVYIDKILNYCQGHCYNSFVDSSMLVEASIFNLSQIGELANKLNLEYDQKYPTIPWRQLYGLRNRIVHDYDGVILSLVWSI
;
A
#
# COMPACT_ATOMS: atom_id res chain seq x y z
N MET A 1 -20.37 -5.60 7.37
CA MET A 1 -20.34 -6.52 6.20
C MET A 1 -19.48 -5.99 5.04
N LYS A 2 -19.76 -4.83 4.42
CA LYS A 2 -18.92 -4.30 3.31
C LYS A 2 -17.52 -3.87 3.75
N ASN A 3 -17.42 -3.02 4.77
CA ASN A 3 -16.12 -2.49 5.22
C ASN A 3 -15.23 -3.59 5.80
N ASP A 4 -15.81 -4.57 6.50
CA ASP A 4 -15.04 -5.70 7.05
C ASP A 4 -14.37 -6.50 5.94
N ILE A 5 -15.06 -6.74 4.81
CA ILE A 5 -14.48 -7.38 3.63
C ILE A 5 -13.36 -6.52 3.02
N ILE A 6 -13.53 -5.20 2.98
CA ILE A 6 -12.49 -4.27 2.50
C ILE A 6 -11.24 -4.37 3.38
N ILE A 7 -11.40 -4.34 4.70
CA ILE A 7 -10.29 -4.45 5.64
C ILE A 7 -9.59 -5.80 5.51
N LEU A 8 -10.33 -6.91 5.41
CA LEU A 8 -9.73 -8.23 5.19
C LEU A 8 -8.90 -8.27 3.90
N LYS A 9 -9.36 -7.64 2.82
CA LYS A 9 -8.58 -7.53 1.58
C LYS A 9 -7.33 -6.68 1.77
N ILE A 10 -7.42 -5.54 2.47
CA ILE A 10 -6.26 -4.71 2.79
C ILE A 10 -5.21 -5.52 3.55
N ILE A 11 -5.62 -6.29 4.57
CA ILE A 11 -4.72 -7.16 5.35
C ILE A 11 -4.03 -8.17 4.44
N VAL A 12 -4.77 -8.84 3.54
CA VAL A 12 -4.16 -9.78 2.57
C VAL A 12 -3.10 -9.11 1.69
N TYR A 13 -3.32 -7.86 1.28
CA TYR A 13 -2.33 -7.11 0.50
C TYR A 13 -1.09 -6.71 1.32
N ILE A 14 -1.29 -6.34 2.59
CA ILE A 14 -0.21 -6.07 3.54
C ILE A 14 0.64 -7.34 3.73
N ASP A 15 0.00 -8.47 4.01
CA ASP A 15 0.70 -9.74 4.23
C ASP A 15 1.52 -10.17 3.01
N LYS A 16 1.00 -9.95 1.78
CA LYS A 16 1.77 -10.19 0.56
C LYS A 16 3.04 -9.37 0.51
N ILE A 17 2.95 -8.06 0.75
CA ILE A 17 4.11 -7.16 0.73
C ILE A 17 5.13 -7.60 1.78
N LEU A 18 4.69 -7.88 3.02
CA LEU A 18 5.57 -8.33 4.08
C LEU A 18 6.31 -9.63 3.73
N ASN A 19 5.60 -10.59 3.12
CA ASN A 19 6.20 -11.84 2.67
C ASN A 19 7.20 -11.63 1.52
N TYR A 20 6.89 -10.76 0.56
CA TYR A 20 7.79 -10.48 -0.56
C TYR A 20 9.07 -9.76 -0.11
N CYS A 21 8.96 -8.86 0.87
CA CYS A 21 10.09 -8.10 1.38
C CYS A 21 10.88 -8.83 2.47
N GLN A 22 10.41 -10.01 2.92
CA GLN A 22 11.09 -10.77 3.98
C GLN A 22 12.50 -11.18 3.54
N GLY A 23 13.51 -10.80 4.33
CA GLY A 23 14.91 -11.10 4.03
C GLY A 23 15.56 -10.21 2.97
N HIS A 24 14.82 -9.24 2.43
CA HIS A 24 15.36 -8.24 1.51
C HIS A 24 15.83 -7.00 2.27
N CYS A 25 16.94 -6.42 1.82
CA CYS A 25 17.33 -5.04 2.13
C CYS A 25 16.95 -4.13 0.96
N TYR A 26 17.04 -2.81 1.17
CA TYR A 26 16.72 -1.82 0.14
C TYR A 26 17.42 -2.09 -1.21
N ASN A 27 18.73 -2.39 -1.20
CA ASN A 27 19.47 -2.66 -2.44
C ASN A 27 18.92 -3.89 -3.17
N SER A 28 18.70 -4.99 -2.44
CA SER A 28 18.10 -6.20 -3.05
C SER A 28 16.65 -6.02 -3.48
N PHE A 29 15.94 -5.04 -2.90
CA PHE A 29 14.59 -4.67 -3.31
C PHE A 29 14.61 -3.94 -4.65
N VAL A 30 15.42 -2.89 -4.78
CA VAL A 30 15.49 -2.08 -6.01
C VAL A 30 16.11 -2.83 -7.18
N ASP A 31 16.99 -3.80 -6.91
CA ASP A 31 17.61 -4.65 -7.94
C ASP A 31 16.63 -5.69 -8.51
N SER A 32 15.46 -5.88 -7.90
CA SER A 32 14.43 -6.80 -8.35
C SER A 32 13.19 -6.06 -8.85
N SER A 33 13.09 -5.87 -10.18
CA SER A 33 11.92 -5.23 -10.79
C SER A 33 10.61 -5.91 -10.42
N MET A 34 10.61 -7.24 -10.35
CA MET A 34 9.44 -8.02 -9.93
C MET A 34 9.00 -7.68 -8.50
N LEU A 35 9.94 -7.55 -7.56
CA LEU A 35 9.65 -7.23 -6.16
C LEU A 35 9.14 -5.80 -6.01
N VAL A 36 9.77 -4.86 -6.72
CA VAL A 36 9.33 -3.45 -6.79
C VAL A 36 7.91 -3.36 -7.34
N GLU A 37 7.67 -3.92 -8.52
CA GLU A 37 6.38 -3.88 -9.21
C GLU A 37 5.27 -4.56 -8.40
N ALA A 38 5.56 -5.73 -7.82
CA ALA A 38 4.62 -6.41 -6.94
C ALA A 38 4.28 -5.55 -5.72
N SER A 39 5.26 -4.97 -5.05
CA SER A 39 5.03 -4.15 -3.85
C SER A 39 4.22 -2.89 -4.18
N ILE A 40 4.59 -2.20 -5.26
CA ILE A 40 3.88 -1.04 -5.78
C ILE A 40 2.42 -1.38 -6.11
N PHE A 41 2.17 -2.49 -6.79
CA PHE A 41 0.82 -2.92 -7.14
C PHE A 41 -0.03 -3.14 -5.88
N ASN A 42 0.49 -3.89 -4.90
CA ASN A 42 -0.25 -4.20 -3.67
C ASN A 42 -0.51 -2.93 -2.83
N LEU A 43 0.46 -2.00 -2.73
CA LEU A 43 0.27 -0.69 -2.07
C LEU A 43 -0.81 0.15 -2.77
N SER A 44 -0.86 0.13 -4.10
CA SER A 44 -1.91 0.79 -4.88
C SER A 44 -3.29 0.20 -4.60
N GLN A 45 -3.40 -1.13 -4.49
CA GLN A 45 -4.66 -1.80 -4.12
C GLN A 45 -5.12 -1.42 -2.72
N ILE A 46 -4.20 -1.28 -1.76
CA ILE A 46 -4.51 -0.83 -0.40
C ILE A 46 -5.14 0.57 -0.43
N GLY A 47 -4.53 1.52 -1.15
CA GLY A 47 -5.06 2.88 -1.24
C GLY A 47 -6.44 2.95 -1.91
N GLU A 48 -6.64 2.18 -2.98
CA GLU A 48 -7.92 2.06 -3.68
C GLU A 48 -9.02 1.46 -2.80
N LEU A 49 -8.71 0.42 -2.02
CA LEU A 49 -9.64 -0.22 -1.10
C LEU A 49 -9.98 0.68 0.07
N ALA A 50 -8.97 1.36 0.62
CA ALA A 50 -9.17 2.27 1.70
C ALA A 50 -10.18 3.38 1.26
N ASN A 51 -10.04 3.94 0.05
CA ASN A 51 -10.94 4.99 -0.46
C ASN A 51 -12.41 4.54 -0.65
N LYS A 52 -12.68 3.23 -0.54
CA LYS A 52 -14.03 2.64 -0.64
C LYS A 52 -14.70 2.46 0.72
N LEU A 53 -13.99 2.72 1.82
CA LEU A 53 -14.56 2.79 3.16
C LEU A 53 -15.55 3.96 3.23
N ASN A 54 -16.60 3.81 4.02
CA ASN A 54 -17.55 4.90 4.24
C ASN A 54 -17.01 5.87 5.31
N LEU A 55 -17.49 7.12 5.24
CA LEU A 55 -17.08 8.19 6.15
C LEU A 55 -17.24 7.84 7.64
N GLU A 56 -18.29 7.08 7.99
CA GLU A 56 -18.51 6.61 9.35
C GLU A 56 -17.38 5.69 9.86
N TYR A 57 -16.78 4.88 8.98
CA TYR A 57 -15.69 3.98 9.37
C TYR A 57 -14.39 4.74 9.60
N ASP A 58 -14.09 5.71 8.74
CA ASP A 58 -12.94 6.60 8.89
C ASP A 58 -13.02 7.38 10.22
N GLN A 59 -14.22 7.88 10.56
CA GLN A 59 -14.48 8.57 11.83
C GLN A 59 -14.42 7.64 13.03
N LYS A 60 -14.81 6.37 12.87
CA LYS A 60 -14.76 5.36 13.94
C LYS A 60 -13.32 4.97 14.29
N TYR A 61 -12.40 4.99 13.33
CA TYR A 61 -10.99 4.63 13.52
C TYR A 61 -10.06 5.78 13.11
N PRO A 62 -10.09 6.92 13.82
CA PRO A 62 -9.39 8.13 13.40
C PRO A 62 -7.86 8.04 13.60
N THR A 63 -7.38 7.05 14.37
CA THR A 63 -5.95 6.80 14.57
C THR A 63 -5.28 6.18 13.35
N ILE A 64 -6.06 5.59 12.44
CA ILE A 64 -5.55 5.05 11.18
C ILE A 64 -5.49 6.20 10.16
N PRO A 65 -4.35 6.41 9.48
CA PRO A 65 -4.18 7.54 8.57
C PRO A 65 -4.83 7.27 7.20
N TRP A 66 -6.15 7.06 7.17
CA TRP A 66 -6.91 6.70 5.97
C TRP A 66 -6.61 7.61 4.77
N ARG A 67 -6.57 8.93 4.99
CA ARG A 67 -6.24 9.91 3.95
C ARG A 67 -4.84 9.72 3.36
N GLN A 68 -3.87 9.29 4.16
CA GLN A 68 -2.51 9.02 3.67
C GLN A 68 -2.50 7.74 2.84
N LEU A 69 -3.26 6.71 3.24
CA LEU A 69 -3.44 5.49 2.44
C LEU A 69 -4.08 5.82 1.08
N TYR A 70 -5.07 6.73 1.03
CA TYR A 70 -5.65 7.19 -0.24
C TYR A 70 -4.61 7.93 -1.10
N GLY A 71 -3.85 8.83 -0.47
CA GLY A 71 -2.82 9.63 -1.14
C GLY A 71 -1.65 8.79 -1.70
N LEU A 72 -1.38 7.63 -1.10
CA LEU A 72 -0.32 6.72 -1.51
C LEU A 72 -0.45 6.30 -2.98
N ARG A 73 -1.66 5.93 -3.41
CA ARG A 73 -1.93 5.56 -4.82
C ARG A 73 -1.55 6.68 -5.78
N ASN A 74 -1.92 7.91 -5.46
CA ASN A 74 -1.65 9.05 -6.34
C ASN A 74 -0.14 9.29 -6.47
N ARG A 75 0.61 9.11 -5.38
CA ARG A 75 2.07 9.27 -5.40
C ARG A 75 2.78 8.14 -6.15
N ILE A 76 2.24 6.92 -6.10
CA ILE A 76 2.77 5.77 -6.84
C ILE A 76 2.51 5.88 -8.35
N VAL A 77 1.32 6.33 -8.76
CA VAL A 77 0.89 6.29 -10.17
C VAL A 77 1.40 7.50 -10.97
N HIS A 78 1.54 8.67 -10.34
CA HIS A 78 1.94 9.89 -11.07
C HIS A 78 3.44 10.05 -11.27
N ASP A 79 4.26 9.42 -10.43
CA ASP A 79 5.72 9.55 -10.48
C ASP A 79 6.41 8.26 -10.98
N TYR A 80 5.78 7.37 -11.76
CA TYR A 80 6.37 6.03 -12.07
C TYR A 80 7.79 6.07 -12.69
N ASP A 81 8.17 7.16 -13.39
CA ASP A 81 9.54 7.39 -13.90
C ASP A 81 10.51 7.99 -12.86
N GLY A 82 10.00 8.44 -11.71
CA GLY A 82 10.71 9.12 -10.63
C GLY A 82 10.28 8.68 -9.22
N VAL A 83 9.63 7.52 -9.06
CA VAL A 83 9.26 6.99 -7.76
C VAL A 83 10.57 6.84 -7.02
N ILE A 84 10.73 7.65 -5.98
CA ILE A 84 11.82 7.52 -5.04
C ILE A 84 11.59 6.14 -4.40
N LEU A 85 12.21 5.09 -4.94
CA LEU A 85 12.02 3.71 -4.49
C LEU A 85 12.35 3.57 -3.01
N SER A 86 13.20 4.46 -2.48
CA SER A 86 13.47 4.55 -1.04
C SER A 86 12.25 4.99 -0.22
N LEU A 87 11.35 5.81 -0.79
CA LEU A 87 10.07 6.14 -0.17
C LEU A 87 9.15 4.92 -0.15
N VAL A 88 9.05 4.19 -1.26
CA VAL A 88 8.25 2.95 -1.31
C VAL A 88 8.77 1.93 -0.30
N TRP A 89 10.10 1.79 -0.19
CA TRP A 89 10.73 0.92 0.79
C TRP A 89 10.54 1.37 2.24
N SER A 90 10.35 2.67 2.49
CA SER A 90 10.15 3.21 3.84
C SER A 90 8.73 3.03 4.39
N ILE A 91 7.79 2.61 3.54
CA ILE A 91 6.40 2.29 3.90
C ILE A 91 6.34 0.85 4.41
#